data_AF-A0A7Y5IZ26-F1
#
_entry.id   AF-A0A7Y5IZ26-F1
#
_cell.length_a   1.000
_cell.length_b   1.000
_cell.length_c   1.000
_cell.angle_alpha   90.00
_cell.angle_beta   90.00
_cell.angle_gamma   90.00
#
_symmetry.space_group_name_H-M   'P 1'
#
loop_
_entity.id
_entity.type
_entity.pdbx_description
1 polymer ?
#
loop_
_entity_poly.entity_id
_entity_poly.type
_entity_poly.pdbx_seq_one_letter_code
_entity_poly.pdbx_strand_id
1 'polypeptide(L)'
;MRVSGWILLELMLLSVPGTFAADLSLSENFSVRHAAEQARRLLDQGGQSEKNRSVELLNAVLDCQETRIGAAHRGNFLWESNQKAIQDVNSVEFVLTHLIPLLHDHGETLPEDLRNRAKESIRL
;
A
#
# COMPACT_ATOMS: atom_id res chain seq x y z
N MET A 1 -23.76 -55.31 17.83
CA MET A 1 -22.86 -54.79 16.77
C MET A 1 -22.19 -53.53 17.31
N ARG A 2 -20.88 -53.61 17.57
CA ARG A 2 -20.03 -52.47 17.96
C ARG A 2 -19.53 -51.82 16.67
N VAL A 3 -19.73 -50.52 16.50
CA VAL A 3 -19.04 -49.75 15.46
C VAL A 3 -18.19 -48.72 16.20
N SER A 4 -16.91 -49.02 16.30
CA SER A 4 -15.85 -48.04 16.56
C SER A 4 -15.27 -47.68 15.20
N GLY A 5 -15.21 -46.40 14.87
CA GLY A 5 -14.73 -45.93 13.57
C GLY A 5 -14.34 -44.47 13.66
N TRP A 6 -13.16 -44.24 14.18
CA TRP A 6 -12.39 -43.01 14.08
C TRP A 6 -12.46 -42.43 12.67
N ILE A 7 -12.77 -41.13 12.56
CA ILE A 7 -12.08 -40.07 11.78
C ILE A 7 -13.00 -38.84 11.89
N LEU A 8 -12.80 -38.08 12.96
CA LEU A 8 -13.12 -36.65 13.04
C LEU A 8 -11.83 -35.93 12.68
N LEU A 9 -11.41 -36.03 11.42
CA LEU A 9 -10.29 -35.32 10.84
C LEU A 9 -10.79 -34.64 9.56
N GLU A 10 -10.32 -33.42 9.31
CA GLU A 10 -10.55 -32.60 8.10
C GLU A 10 -11.81 -31.73 8.03
N LEU A 11 -12.07 -30.95 9.10
CA LEU A 11 -12.87 -29.71 8.99
C LEU A 11 -12.16 -28.50 9.63
N MET A 12 -10.84 -28.43 9.50
CA MET A 12 -10.03 -27.23 9.86
C MET A 12 -8.90 -26.97 8.85
N LEU A 13 -9.23 -26.87 7.56
CA LEU A 13 -8.28 -26.43 6.52
C LEU A 13 -8.92 -25.39 5.60
N LEU A 14 -9.28 -24.24 6.17
CA LEU A 14 -9.29 -22.96 5.45
C LEU A 14 -8.75 -21.87 6.39
N SER A 15 -7.54 -22.12 6.92
CA SER A 15 -6.67 -21.01 7.32
C SER A 15 -6.13 -20.43 6.03
N VAL A 16 -6.76 -19.36 5.53
CA VAL A 16 -6.21 -18.56 4.44
C VAL A 16 -4.85 -18.05 4.93
N PRO A 17 -3.71 -18.44 4.32
CA PRO A 17 -2.42 -17.88 4.69
C PRO A 17 -2.33 -16.51 4.02
N GLY A 18 -2.98 -15.53 4.64
CA GLY A 18 -3.00 -14.13 4.24
C GLY A 18 -2.41 -13.21 5.31
N THR A 19 -1.63 -13.75 6.25
CA THR A 19 -0.90 -12.94 7.23
C THR A 19 0.54 -12.76 6.78
N PHE A 20 0.74 -11.88 5.80
CA PHE A 20 1.97 -11.09 5.74
C PHE A 20 1.74 -9.85 6.60
N ALA A 21 1.48 -10.06 7.89
CA ALA A 21 1.58 -9.02 8.91
C ALA A 21 3.06 -8.88 9.26
N ALA A 22 3.87 -8.46 8.29
CA ALA A 22 5.16 -7.91 8.61
C ALA A 22 4.87 -6.53 9.21
N ASP A 23 5.20 -6.39 10.50
CA ASP A 23 5.49 -5.10 11.12
C ASP A 23 6.61 -4.43 10.33
N LEU A 24 6.23 -3.85 9.21
CA LEU A 24 7.10 -3.04 8.38
C LEU A 24 7.15 -1.72 9.11
N SER A 25 8.12 -1.52 10.01
CA SER A 25 8.86 -0.26 9.96
C SER A 25 9.34 -0.11 8.51
N LEU A 26 9.30 1.10 7.93
CA LEU A 26 9.80 1.28 6.55
C LEU A 26 11.27 0.84 6.58
N SER A 27 11.56 -0.34 6.04
CA SER A 27 12.93 -0.77 5.84
C SER A 27 13.61 0.26 4.94
N GLU A 28 14.92 0.42 5.07
CA GLU A 28 15.69 1.38 4.26
C GLU A 28 15.40 1.25 2.75
N ASN A 29 15.03 0.03 2.31
CA ASN A 29 14.54 -0.26 0.97
C ASN A 29 13.14 -0.88 1.05
N PHE A 30 12.17 -0.35 0.29
CA PHE A 30 10.82 -0.91 0.21
C PHE A 30 10.25 -0.78 -1.21
N SER A 31 9.31 -1.68 -1.52
CA SER A 31 8.57 -1.63 -2.77
C SER A 31 7.47 -0.59 -2.69
N VAL A 32 7.50 0.39 -3.60
CA VAL A 32 6.62 1.56 -3.55
C VAL A 32 5.15 1.17 -3.76
N ARG A 33 4.90 0.25 -4.69
CA ARG A 33 3.59 -0.38 -4.92
C ARG A 33 3.04 -1.03 -3.65
N HIS A 34 3.84 -1.87 -2.99
CA HIS A 34 3.36 -2.62 -1.83
C HIS A 34 3.11 -1.70 -0.63
N ALA A 35 3.90 -0.63 -0.49
CA ALA A 35 3.64 0.41 0.50
C ALA A 35 2.30 1.14 0.22
N ALA A 36 1.98 1.46 -1.02
CA ALA A 36 0.69 2.07 -1.40
C ALA A 36 -0.50 1.12 -1.13
N GLU A 37 -0.35 -0.16 -1.47
CA GLU A 37 -1.33 -1.20 -1.16
C GLU A 37 -1.55 -1.34 0.35
N GLN A 38 -0.46 -1.39 1.13
CA GLN A 38 -0.51 -1.53 2.58
C GLN A 38 -1.14 -0.30 3.25
N ALA A 39 -0.82 0.90 2.80
CA ALA A 39 -1.42 2.14 3.30
C ALA A 39 -2.94 2.12 3.17
N ARG A 40 -3.47 1.64 2.03
CA ARG A 40 -4.91 1.47 1.83
C ARG A 40 -5.50 0.47 2.81
N ARG A 41 -4.90 -0.72 2.91
CA ARG A 41 -5.37 -1.79 3.81
C ARG A 41 -5.43 -1.35 5.27
N LEU A 42 -4.47 -0.54 5.72
CA LEU A 42 -4.44 0.00 7.08
C LEU A 42 -5.61 0.97 7.33
N LEU A 43 -5.97 1.80 6.36
CA LEU A 43 -7.14 2.68 6.48
C LEU A 43 -8.45 1.88 6.48
N ASP A 44 -8.52 0.81 5.68
CA ASP A 44 -9.68 -0.10 5.67
C ASP A 44 -9.91 -0.78 7.03
N GLN A 45 -8.85 -0.96 7.84
CA GLN A 45 -8.95 -1.51 9.20
C GLN A 45 -9.48 -0.50 10.23
N GLY A 46 -9.34 0.81 9.97
CA GLY A 46 -10.04 1.88 10.69
C GLY A 46 -9.52 2.26 12.10
N GLY A 47 -8.42 1.66 12.58
CA GLY A 47 -7.82 2.01 13.87
C GLY A 47 -6.88 3.23 13.82
N GLN A 48 -6.70 3.92 14.95
CA GLN A 48 -5.87 5.14 14.99
C GLN A 48 -4.38 4.85 14.76
N SER A 49 -3.88 3.70 15.23
CA SER A 49 -2.50 3.27 15.01
C SER A 49 -2.27 2.98 13.52
N GLU A 50 -3.20 2.28 12.90
CA GLU A 50 -3.20 1.91 11.49
C GLU A 50 -3.29 3.16 10.62
N LYS A 51 -4.13 4.12 10.99
CA LYS A 51 -4.24 5.42 10.34
C LYS A 51 -2.91 6.20 10.39
N ASN A 52 -2.28 6.27 11.56
CA ASN A 52 -0.97 6.94 11.69
C ASN A 52 0.08 6.27 10.81
N ARG A 53 0.11 4.93 10.80
CA ARG A 53 1.04 4.17 9.97
C ARG A 53 0.75 4.35 8.48
N SER A 54 -0.51 4.42 8.07
CA SER A 54 -0.90 4.70 6.68
C SER A 54 -0.40 6.08 6.23
N VAL A 55 -0.53 7.09 7.09
CA VAL A 55 0.00 8.44 6.83
C VAL A 55 1.51 8.41 6.60
N GLU A 56 2.27 7.66 7.39
CA GLU A 56 3.72 7.50 7.22
C GLU A 56 4.06 6.82 5.88
N LEU A 57 3.36 5.72 5.55
CA LEU A 57 3.56 5.01 4.29
C LEU A 57 3.22 5.88 3.08
N LEU A 58 2.11 6.62 3.13
CA LEU A 58 1.70 7.51 2.04
C LEU A 58 2.73 8.60 1.79
N ASN A 59 3.29 9.20 2.84
CA ASN A 59 4.37 10.18 2.67
C ASN A 59 5.58 9.54 1.95
N ALA A 60 6.01 8.36 2.38
CA ALA A 60 7.14 7.67 1.76
C ALA A 60 6.86 7.27 0.30
N VAL A 61 5.64 6.83 -0.03
CA VAL A 61 5.23 6.55 -1.41
C VAL A 61 5.27 7.81 -2.26
N LEU A 62 4.72 8.92 -1.77
CA LEU A 62 4.70 10.20 -2.49
C LEU A 62 6.10 10.82 -2.63
N ASP A 63 7.03 10.52 -1.72
CA ASP A 63 8.44 10.93 -1.84
C ASP A 63 9.15 10.19 -2.98
N CYS A 64 8.64 9.03 -3.40
CA CYS A 64 9.18 8.25 -4.51
C CYS A 64 8.68 8.71 -5.89
N GLN A 65 7.86 9.76 -5.97
CA GLN A 65 7.34 10.28 -7.24
C GLN A 65 8.35 11.22 -7.93
N GLU A 66 8.55 11.05 -9.23
CA GLU A 66 9.33 11.98 -10.06
C GLU A 66 8.52 13.26 -10.31
N THR A 67 8.84 14.32 -9.59
CA THR A 67 8.12 15.61 -9.67
C THR A 67 8.87 16.66 -10.49
N ARG A 68 10.13 16.43 -10.87
CA ARG A 68 10.96 17.42 -11.55
C ARG A 68 10.36 17.81 -12.90
N ILE A 69 10.21 19.11 -13.11
CA ILE A 69 9.71 19.66 -14.38
C ILE A 69 10.70 19.32 -15.50
N GLY A 70 10.18 18.77 -16.60
CA GLY A 70 10.97 18.36 -17.77
C GLY A 70 11.59 16.96 -17.67
N ALA A 71 11.40 16.22 -16.57
CA ALA A 71 11.78 14.81 -16.51
C ALA A 71 10.92 13.98 -17.48
N ALA A 72 11.53 13.00 -18.15
CA ALA A 72 10.86 12.16 -19.16
C ALA A 72 9.65 11.37 -18.61
N HIS A 73 9.68 11.05 -17.32
CA HIS A 73 8.64 10.27 -16.62
C HIS A 73 8.09 11.03 -15.41
N ARG A 74 7.92 12.35 -15.54
CA ARG A 74 7.25 13.15 -14.51
C ARG A 74 5.87 12.58 -14.19
N GLY A 75 5.53 12.51 -12.90
CA GLY A 75 4.30 11.88 -12.40
C GLY A 75 4.46 10.39 -12.09
N ASN A 76 5.51 9.75 -12.59
CA ASN A 76 5.76 8.32 -12.32
C ASN A 76 6.44 8.09 -10.96
N PHE A 77 6.49 6.84 -10.52
CA PHE A 77 7.05 6.43 -9.24
C PHE A 77 8.23 5.49 -9.42
N LEU A 78 9.19 5.55 -8.50
CA LEU A 78 10.22 4.51 -8.38
C LEU A 78 9.55 3.15 -8.13
N TRP A 79 10.20 2.06 -8.57
CA TRP A 79 9.71 0.71 -8.30
C TRP A 79 10.08 0.27 -6.88
N GLU A 80 11.34 0.49 -6.51
CA GLU A 80 11.85 0.39 -5.14
C GLU A 80 12.34 1.77 -4.68
N SER A 81 12.19 2.06 -3.39
CA SER A 81 12.52 3.36 -2.79
C SER A 81 13.98 3.79 -2.93
N ASN A 82 14.90 2.84 -3.15
CA ASN A 82 16.34 3.08 -3.24
C ASN A 82 16.84 3.31 -4.66
N GLN A 83 15.96 3.22 -5.65
CA GLN A 83 16.32 3.48 -7.03
C GLN A 83 16.56 4.97 -7.26
N LYS A 84 17.47 5.27 -8.18
CA LYS A 84 17.84 6.66 -8.51
C LYS A 84 17.02 7.26 -9.65
N ALA A 85 16.25 6.45 -10.34
CA ALA A 85 15.46 6.84 -11.51
C ALA A 85 14.31 5.87 -11.73
N ILE A 86 13.29 6.35 -12.45
CA ILE A 86 12.18 5.54 -12.94
C ILE A 86 12.73 4.52 -13.95
N GLN A 87 12.54 3.23 -13.67
CA GLN A 87 12.96 2.13 -14.55
C GLN A 87 11.77 1.45 -15.23
N ASP A 88 10.63 1.39 -14.55
CA ASP A 88 9.40 0.82 -15.06
C ASP A 88 8.36 1.93 -15.22
N VAL A 89 7.84 2.09 -16.42
CA VAL A 89 6.81 3.09 -16.73
C VAL A 89 5.43 2.71 -16.16
N ASN A 90 5.23 1.45 -15.79
CA ASN A 90 3.97 0.96 -15.22
C ASN A 90 3.89 1.14 -13.70
N SER A 91 4.97 1.58 -13.02
CA SER A 91 4.95 1.83 -11.57
C SER A 91 3.79 2.74 -11.16
N VAL A 92 3.53 3.79 -11.95
CA VAL A 92 2.41 4.71 -11.74
C VAL A 92 1.05 4.00 -11.72
N GLU A 93 0.79 3.08 -12.65
CA GLU A 93 -0.48 2.34 -12.70
C GLU A 93 -0.67 1.52 -11.42
N PHE A 94 0.38 0.83 -10.97
CA PHE A 94 0.32 0.03 -9.75
C PHE A 94 0.09 0.88 -8.50
N VAL A 95 0.75 2.04 -8.38
CA VAL A 95 0.52 2.94 -7.24
C VAL A 95 -0.87 3.56 -7.30
N LEU A 96 -1.31 4.05 -8.45
CA LEU A 96 -2.59 4.73 -8.60
C LEU A 96 -3.80 3.78 -8.42
N THR A 97 -3.65 2.50 -8.74
CA THR A 97 -4.66 1.46 -8.46
C THR A 97 -5.02 1.38 -6.97
N HIS A 98 -4.11 1.78 -6.08
CA HIS A 98 -4.37 1.86 -4.64
C HIS A 98 -4.63 3.29 -4.17
N LEU A 99 -3.87 4.28 -4.66
CA LEU A 99 -3.97 5.67 -4.20
C LEU A 99 -5.30 6.33 -4.54
N ILE A 100 -5.85 6.09 -5.74
CA ILE A 100 -7.12 6.70 -6.15
C ILE A 100 -8.29 6.21 -5.30
N PRO A 101 -8.52 4.88 -5.14
CA PRO A 101 -9.57 4.41 -4.24
C PRO A 101 -9.35 4.82 -2.78
N LEU A 102 -8.11 4.83 -2.31
CA LEU A 102 -7.78 5.27 -0.95
C LEU A 102 -8.25 6.70 -0.70
N LEU A 103 -7.97 7.64 -1.62
CA LEU A 103 -8.44 9.01 -1.48
C LEU A 103 -9.96 9.15 -1.61
N HIS A 104 -10.58 8.34 -2.47
CA HIS A 104 -12.03 8.33 -2.60
C HIS A 104 -12.71 7.87 -1.30
N ASP A 105 -12.22 6.76 -0.72
CA ASP A 105 -12.87 6.10 0.41
C ASP A 105 -12.50 6.75 1.76
N HIS A 106 -11.25 7.21 1.90
CA HIS A 106 -10.68 7.64 3.19
C HIS A 106 -10.11 9.06 3.18
N GLY A 107 -10.16 9.79 2.06
CA GLY A 107 -9.47 11.08 1.89
C GLY A 107 -9.82 12.12 2.95
N GLU A 108 -11.08 12.20 3.36
CA GLU A 108 -11.55 13.14 4.39
C GLU A 108 -11.01 12.82 5.79
N THR A 109 -10.56 11.58 6.01
CA THR A 109 -9.93 11.18 7.28
C THR A 109 -8.45 11.56 7.32
N LEU A 110 -7.79 11.77 6.18
CA LEU A 110 -6.37 12.07 6.12
C LEU A 110 -6.08 13.54 6.52
N PRO A 111 -4.85 13.83 7.00
CA PRO A 111 -4.35 15.19 7.09
C PRO A 111 -4.55 15.95 5.77
N GLU A 112 -5.01 17.20 5.85
CA GLU A 112 -5.37 17.98 4.67
C GLU A 112 -4.20 18.20 3.71
N ASP A 113 -3.01 18.45 4.24
CA ASP A 113 -1.77 18.61 3.50
C ASP A 113 -1.42 17.34 2.72
N LEU A 114 -1.50 16.17 3.36
CA LEU A 114 -1.25 14.88 2.72
C LEU A 114 -2.31 14.59 1.65
N ARG A 115 -3.59 14.84 1.94
CA ARG A 115 -4.68 14.70 0.96
C ARG A 115 -4.42 15.58 -0.27
N ASN A 116 -4.04 16.83 -0.08
CA ASN A 116 -3.78 17.76 -1.18
C ASN A 116 -2.54 17.34 -1.99
N ARG A 117 -1.49 16.89 -1.32
CA ARG A 117 -0.28 16.34 -1.96
C ARG A 117 -0.60 15.09 -2.79
N ALA A 118 -1.44 14.20 -2.29
CA ALA A 118 -1.87 13.01 -3.02
C ALA A 118 -2.78 13.35 -4.23
N LYS A 119 -3.66 14.35 -4.10
CA LYS A 119 -4.46 14.86 -5.23
C LYS A 119 -3.57 15.46 -6.32
N GLU A 120 -2.56 16.23 -5.93
CA GLU A 120 -1.59 16.78 -6.87
C GLU A 120 -0.76 15.67 -7.53
N SER A 121 -0.36 14.67 -6.75
CA SER A 121 0.35 13.49 -7.24
C SER A 121 -0.41 12.74 -8.34
N ILE A 122 -1.74 12.59 -8.20
CA ILE A 122 -2.62 11.98 -9.21
C ILE A 122 -2.75 12.86 -10.47
N ARG A 123 -2.64 14.17 -10.32
CA ARG A 123 -2.77 15.14 -11.42
C ARG A 123 -1.54 15.17 -12.33
N LEU A 124 -0.36 14.81 -11.80
CA LEU A 124 0.92 14.79 -12.53
C LEU A 124 0.99 13.62 -13.51
#